data_AF-A0A533N959-F1
#
_entry.id   AF-A0A533N959-F1
#
_cell.length_a   1.000
_cell.length_b   1.000
_cell.length_c   1.000
_cell.angle_alpha   90.00
_cell.angle_beta   90.00
_cell.angle_gamma   90.00
#
_symmetry.space_group_name_H-M   'P 1'
#
loop_
_entity.id
_entity.type
_entity.pdbx_description
1 polymer ?
#
loop_
_entity_poly.entity_id
_entity_poly.type
_entity_poly.pdbx_seq_one_letter_code
_entity_poly.pdbx_strand_id
1 'polypeptide(L)'
;MMEKIGILALGHGSKLPYNKEMLSGVADMIAEKYQNTVVRIGFMNMNDPTMDEGLKAFEGTGVTTIVAVPIFLAHGVHTTEDIPQILGISREDRKTSIDI
;
A
#
# COMPACT_ATOMS: atom_id res chain seq x y z
N MET A 1 21.10 7.60 -8.54
CA MET A 1 20.98 6.41 -7.66
C MET A 1 20.14 5.37 -8.39
N MET A 2 20.36 4.08 -8.13
CA MET A 2 19.54 3.02 -8.71
C MET A 2 18.16 3.03 -8.06
N GLU A 3 17.11 2.90 -8.87
CA GLU A 3 15.72 2.86 -8.39
C GLU A 3 15.54 1.66 -7.44
N LYS A 4 14.98 1.92 -6.25
CA LYS A 4 14.65 0.89 -5.26
C LYS A 4 13.15 0.93 -5.05
N ILE A 5 12.49 -0.15 -5.47
CA ILE A 5 11.03 -0.26 -5.43
C ILE A 5 10.59 -0.78 -4.06
N GLY A 6 9.55 -0.16 -3.52
CA GLY A 6 8.75 -0.67 -2.42
C GLY A 6 7.33 -0.95 -2.87
N ILE A 7 6.64 -1.88 -2.19
CA ILE A 7 5.24 -2.21 -2.46
C ILE A 7 4.42 -1.91 -1.21
N LEU A 8 3.41 -1.04 -1.34
CA LEU A 8 2.39 -0.82 -0.31
C LEU A 8 1.13 -1.61 -0.69
N ALA A 9 0.92 -2.75 -0.05
CA ALA A 9 -0.32 -3.53 -0.22
C ALA A 9 -1.45 -2.88 0.60
N LEU A 10 -2.52 -2.50 -0.08
CA LEU A 10 -3.62 -1.72 0.50
C LEU A 10 -4.86 -2.59 0.68
N GLY A 11 -5.39 -2.64 1.90
CA GLY A 11 -6.66 -3.27 2.21
C GLY A 11 -7.72 -2.28 2.65
N HIS A 12 -8.99 -2.65 2.55
CA HIS A 12 -10.07 -1.86 3.13
C HIS A 12 -10.00 -1.85 4.67
N GLY A 13 -9.69 -3.01 5.26
CA GLY A 13 -9.80 -3.28 6.69
C GLY A 13 -11.22 -3.66 7.13
N SER A 14 -11.31 -4.33 8.28
CA SER A 14 -12.55 -4.90 8.81
C SER A 14 -12.51 -4.99 10.35
N LYS A 15 -13.68 -5.10 10.98
CA LYS A 15 -13.78 -5.42 12.42
C LYS A 15 -13.27 -6.82 12.73
N LEU A 16 -13.45 -7.75 11.80
CA LEU A 16 -12.99 -9.13 11.94
C LEU A 16 -11.54 -9.25 11.46
N PRO A 17 -10.75 -10.17 12.05
CA PRO A 17 -9.32 -10.26 11.80
C PRO A 17 -8.97 -10.72 10.37
N TYR A 18 -9.90 -11.40 9.70
CA TYR A 18 -9.63 -12.09 8.43
C TYR A 18 -9.15 -11.18 7.30
N ASN A 19 -9.59 -9.92 7.26
CA ASN A 19 -9.09 -8.99 6.24
C ASN A 19 -7.61 -8.69 6.45
N LYS A 20 -7.21 -8.46 7.71
CA LYS A 20 -5.82 -8.21 8.08
C LYS A 20 -4.95 -9.44 7.87
N GLU A 21 -5.43 -10.61 8.28
CA GLU A 21 -4.72 -11.88 8.06
C GLU A 21 -4.49 -12.15 6.57
N MET A 22 -5.52 -11.96 5.73
CA MET A 22 -5.41 -12.11 4.28
C MET A 22 -4.41 -11.12 3.68
N LEU A 23 -4.49 -9.83 4.03
CA LEU A 23 -3.60 -8.82 3.48
C LEU A 23 -2.15 -9.07 3.88
N SER A 24 -1.91 -9.40 5.16
CA SER A 24 -0.57 -9.77 5.65
C SER A 24 -0.03 -10.98 4.90
N GLY A 25 -0.83 -12.04 4.73
CA GLY A 25 -0.42 -13.23 3.98
C GLY A 25 -0.04 -12.90 2.53
N VAL A 26 -0.80 -12.05 1.84
CA VAL A 26 -0.45 -11.59 0.48
C VAL A 26 0.86 -10.79 0.49
N ALA A 27 1.07 -9.90 1.46
CA ALA A 27 2.29 -9.11 1.56
C ALA A 27 3.53 -9.99 1.81
N ASP A 28 3.40 -11.00 2.67
CA ASP A 28 4.46 -11.98 2.96
C ASP A 28 4.82 -12.77 1.69
N MET A 29 3.82 -13.26 0.95
CA MET A 29 4.03 -13.95 -0.33
C MET A 29 4.76 -13.08 -1.36
N ILE A 30 4.47 -11.78 -1.41
CA ILE A 30 5.17 -10.83 -2.29
C ILE A 30 6.62 -10.66 -1.82
N ALA A 31 6.84 -10.46 -0.53
CA ALA A 31 8.18 -10.27 0.05
C ALA A 31 9.08 -11.50 -0.18
N GLU A 32 8.55 -12.70 0.02
CA GLU A 32 9.26 -13.97 -0.23
C GLU A 32 9.68 -14.11 -1.70
N LYS A 33 8.80 -13.71 -2.62
CA LYS A 33 9.05 -13.79 -4.07
C LYS A 33 10.04 -12.72 -4.56
N TYR A 34 10.07 -11.54 -3.95
CA TYR A 34 10.85 -10.39 -4.40
C TYR A 34 11.79 -9.89 -3.30
N GLN A 35 12.88 -10.63 -3.05
CA GLN A 35 13.82 -10.42 -1.93
C GLN A 35 14.45 -9.01 -1.84
N ASN A 36 14.52 -8.25 -2.95
CA ASN A 36 15.06 -6.89 -2.98
C ASN A 36 13.99 -5.79 -2.85
N THR A 37 12.73 -6.17 -2.59
CA THR A 37 11.59 -5.25 -2.49
C THR A 37 11.16 -5.11 -1.03
N VAL A 38 11.02 -3.86 -0.58
CA VAL A 38 10.44 -3.60 0.74
C VAL A 38 8.93 -3.66 0.59
N VAL A 39 8.27 -4.56 1.32
CA VAL A 39 6.80 -4.67 1.31
C VAL A 39 6.26 -4.13 2.63
N ARG A 40 5.20 -3.31 2.54
CA ARG A 40 4.42 -2.79 3.67
C ARG A 40 2.95 -2.99 3.39
N ILE A 41 2.16 -3.00 4.46
CA ILE A 41 0.71 -3.01 4.37
C ILE A 41 0.15 -1.68 4.88
N GLY A 42 -1.05 -1.34 4.43
CA GLY A 42 -1.82 -0.20 4.94
C GLY A 42 -3.31 -0.44 4.75
N PHE A 43 -4.12 0.01 5.71
CA PHE A 43 -5.57 -0.13 5.66
C PHE A 43 -6.27 1.22 5.54
N MET A 44 -7.36 1.26 4.78
CA MET A 44 -8.22 2.44 4.66
C MET A 44 -8.98 2.72 5.96
N ASN A 45 -9.39 1.67 6.68
CA ASN A 45 -10.22 1.82 7.88
C ASN A 45 -10.07 0.61 8.82
N MET A 46 -10.51 0.75 10.08
CA MET A 46 -10.71 -0.30 11.09
C MET A 46 -9.50 -1.10 11.58
N ASN A 47 -8.40 -1.14 10.82
CA ASN A 47 -7.21 -1.91 11.15
C ASN A 47 -5.97 -1.04 11.03
N ASP A 48 -4.97 -1.39 11.84
CA ASP A 48 -3.62 -0.83 11.76
C ASP A 48 -2.67 -1.83 11.08
N PRO A 49 -1.64 -1.35 10.36
CA PRO A 49 -1.32 0.07 10.15
C PRO A 49 -2.28 0.77 9.17
N THR A 50 -2.61 2.03 9.45
CA THR A 50 -3.31 2.91 8.49
C THR A 50 -2.49 3.09 7.21
N MET A 51 -3.11 3.58 6.13
CA MET A 51 -2.39 3.88 4.89
C MET A 51 -1.20 4.82 5.10
N ASP A 52 -1.38 5.87 5.90
CA ASP A 52 -0.33 6.85 6.19
C ASP A 52 0.81 6.24 6.99
N GLU A 53 0.50 5.39 7.98
CA GLU A 53 1.51 4.65 8.73
C GLU A 53 2.26 3.65 7.84
N GLY A 54 1.55 2.99 6.92
CA GLY A 54 2.13 2.10 5.92
C GLY A 54 3.10 2.83 4.98
N LEU A 55 2.78 4.07 4.58
CA LEU A 55 3.67 4.94 3.81
C LEU A 55 4.91 5.35 4.62
N LYS A 56 4.74 5.86 5.84
CA LYS A 56 5.85 6.25 6.70
C LYS A 56 6.78 5.09 7.04
N ALA A 57 6.28 3.86 7.04
CA ALA A 57 7.11 2.67 7.27
C ALA A 57 8.14 2.38 6.16
N PHE A 58 8.16 3.16 5.08
CA PHE A 58 9.23 3.17 4.07
C PHE A 58 10.38 4.13 4.40
N GLU A 59 10.21 5.05 5.36
CA GLU A 59 11.28 5.95 5.80
C GLU A 59 12.52 5.16 6.23
N GLY A 60 13.70 5.66 5.86
CA GLY A 60 14.98 5.02 6.18
C GLY A 60 15.26 3.69 5.46
N THR A 61 14.34 3.18 4.65
CA THR A 61 14.55 1.91 3.91
C THR A 61 15.33 2.08 2.60
N GLY A 62 15.52 3.33 2.16
CA GLY A 62 16.17 3.68 0.89
C GLY A 62 15.29 3.42 -0.35
N VAL A 63 14.01 3.10 -0.16
CA VAL A 63 13.02 3.03 -1.25
C VAL A 63 12.88 4.42 -1.89
N THR A 64 12.90 4.45 -3.22
CA THR A 64 12.79 5.69 -4.02
C THR A 64 11.53 5.72 -4.86
N THR A 65 10.80 4.60 -4.96
CA THR A 65 9.51 4.52 -5.64
C THR A 65 8.62 3.50 -4.93
N ILE A 66 7.42 3.94 -4.54
CA ILE A 66 6.42 3.08 -3.90
C ILE A 66 5.34 2.74 -4.92
N VAL A 67 5.09 1.45 -5.10
CA VAL A 67 3.96 0.94 -5.87
C VAL A 67 2.84 0.62 -4.90
N ALA A 68 1.78 1.42 -4.91
CA ALA A 68 0.58 1.17 -4.14
C ALA A 68 -0.30 0.14 -4.86
N VAL A 69 -0.62 -0.97 -4.20
CA VAL A 69 -1.37 -2.10 -4.76
C VAL A 69 -2.65 -2.32 -3.95
N PRO A 70 -3.82 -1.84 -4.41
CA PRO A 70 -5.10 -2.17 -3.82
C PRO A 70 -5.42 -3.66 -3.98
N ILE A 71 -5.47 -4.39 -2.86
CA ILE A 71 -5.85 -5.81 -2.82
C ILE A 71 -7.38 -5.90 -2.76
N PHE A 72 -8.01 -5.67 -3.90
CA PHE A 72 -9.46 -5.72 -4.10
C PHE A 72 -9.79 -6.60 -5.31
N LEU A 73 -10.93 -7.28 -5.27
CA LEU A 73 -11.35 -8.18 -6.37
C LEU A 73 -11.82 -7.42 -7.61
N ALA A 74 -12.40 -6.24 -7.42
CA ALA A 74 -12.97 -5.43 -8.48
C ALA A 74 -12.80 -3.94 -8.18
N HIS A 75 -12.87 -3.13 -9.23
CA HIS A 75 -12.91 -1.69 -9.09
C HIS A 75 -14.23 -1.22 -8.49
N GLY A 76 -14.13 -0.20 -7.65
CA GLY A 76 -15.23 0.56 -7.09
C GLY A 76 -14.71 1.87 -6.49
N VAL A 77 -15.59 2.64 -5.85
CA VAL A 77 -15.32 3.98 -5.31
C VAL A 77 -14.02 4.03 -4.50
N HIS A 78 -13.78 3.02 -3.64
CA HIS A 78 -12.55 2.93 -2.87
C HIS A 78 -11.27 2.90 -3.72
N THR A 79 -11.27 2.11 -4.79
CA THR A 79 -10.09 1.95 -5.67
C THR A 79 -9.93 3.08 -6.69
N THR A 80 -11.03 3.73 -7.08
CA THR A 80 -11.04 4.75 -8.15
C THR A 80 -11.05 6.18 -7.63
N GLU A 81 -11.45 6.38 -6.38
CA GLU A 81 -11.64 7.71 -5.79
C GLU A 81 -10.88 7.84 -4.48
N ASP A 82 -11.23 7.02 -3.48
CA ASP A 82 -10.74 7.21 -2.10
C ASP A 82 -9.24 6.97 -1.98
N ILE A 83 -8.73 5.83 -2.48
CA ILE A 83 -7.30 5.50 -2.41
C ILE A 83 -6.45 6.54 -3.17
N PRO A 84 -6.75 6.89 -4.44
CA PRO A 84 -6.02 7.97 -5.13
C PRO A 84 -6.04 9.27 -4.35
N GLN A 85 -7.19 9.69 -3.81
CA GLN A 85 -7.32 10.92 -3.05
C GLN A 85 -6.47 10.91 -1.77
N ILE A 86 -6.50 9.82 -1.00
CA ILE A 86 -5.67 9.65 0.21
C ILE A 86 -4.19 9.73 -0.14
N LEU A 87 -3.78 9.12 -1.26
CA LEU A 87 -2.39 9.14 -1.71
C LEU A 87 -1.98 10.47 -2.37
N GLY A 88 -2.88 11.43 -2.54
CA GLY A 88 -2.60 12.68 -3.26
C GLY A 88 -2.37 12.50 -4.76
N ILE A 89 -2.99 11.48 -5.36
CA ILE A 89 -2.97 11.17 -6.79
C ILE A 89 -4.27 11.70 -7.42
N SER A 90 -4.13 12.51 -8.49
CA SER A 90 -5.30 12.98 -9.24
C SER A 90 -6.00 11.81 -9.95
N ARG A 91 -7.29 11.95 -10.27
CA ARG A 91 -8.03 10.88 -10.99
C ARG A 91 -7.49 10.59 -12.40
N GLU A 92 -6.81 11.55 -13.00
CA GLU A 92 -6.26 11.43 -14.35
C GLU A 92 -4.81 10.90 -14.34
N ASP A 93 -4.16 10.95 -13.17
CA ASP A 93 -2.79 10.53 -12.97
C ASP A 93 -2.71 9.14 -12.33
N ARG A 94 -1.53 8.53 -12.45
CA ARG A 94 -1.20 7.25 -11.80
C ARG A 94 0.00 7.34 -10.87
N LYS A 95 0.50 8.55 -10.66
CA LYS A 95 1.74 8.84 -9.94
C LYS A 95 1.62 10.19 -9.25
N THR A 96 2.29 10.31 -8.12
CA THR A 96 2.47 11.57 -7.40
C THR A 96 3.81 11.51 -6.65
N SER A 97 4.22 12.64 -6.08
CA SER A 97 5.35 12.72 -5.17
C SER A 97 4.83 12.99 -3.76
N ILE A 98 5.39 12.29 -2.79
CA ILE A 98 5.07 12.45 -1.38
C ILE A 98 6.35 12.71 -0.61
N ASP A 99 6.24 13.55 0.41
CA ASP A 99 7.32 13.80 1.38
C ASP A 99 7.08 12.91 2.59
N ILE A 100 7.83 11.82 2.66
CA ILE A 100 7.88 10.88 3.80
C ILE A 100 9.34 10.74 4.25
#